data_AF-A0A1I7FDD2-F1
#
_entry.id   AF-A0A1I7FDD2-F1
#
_cell.length_a   1.000
_cell.length_b   1.000
_cell.length_c   1.000
_cell.angle_alpha   90.00
_cell.angle_beta   90.00
_cell.angle_gamma   90.00
#
_symmetry.space_group_name_H-M   'P 1'
#
loop_
_entity.id
_entity.type
_entity.pdbx_description
1 polymer ?
#
loop_
_entity_poly.entity_id
_entity_poly.type
_entity_poly.pdbx_seq_one_letter_code
_entity_poly.pdbx_strand_id
1 'polypeptide(L)'
;MLVYGDVRRQADPDDEVARLLDAVETARGLGPGLARHAALVAALIAAGELVQGVADAAFRETGRDAHEGATVRLTGLLVRLAEAVWASWRSGFAVDAVPDRAELARACAGLGPAPLEIRLPEGFAFYAVYPEAYAASAAASGGGAGTTVIGLRSIGTSLGAMVAAGLGTADLVTVRPVGHPFRRVLRLSERLRDRFGAGGGVAVADEGPGLSGSSFGAVLCELEGRGIAADRVALFPSHAGAPGHAASEETRRLFGQARRHVLTFDDLVLRAGRPEHRLEAWLAPLVGPLSAPLDEISGGAWRARSFGDRAAWPPANPMQERRKFLARTAGGTWLAKFVGLGAEGERKVARAQGLHAAGFTPEVAGFCHGFLVERWMEGATPLAPGRVDPLRLAERVGDYLGFRAAAFPCAHGRGASLDALWEMARHNAAEALGEAAARAVDGWRDALPRLGAGLRPVETDNRLHPWEWLVQPDGTILKTDAVDHHAAHDLVGCQDIAWDLAGAAIELGLVGAAGQRLRAVVARRIGREPDPDLIAWLEIAYAAFQLGAATMAGHSAEPEERARLDGEVGRYRRHLAARLRVASPS
;
A
#
# COMPACT_ATOMS: atom_id res chain seq x y z
N MET A 1 -10.84 -15.64 10.53
CA MET A 1 -9.95 -14.54 10.96
C MET A 1 -10.29 -13.27 10.21
N LEU A 2 -10.43 -12.16 10.93
CA LEU A 2 -10.69 -10.82 10.42
C LEU A 2 -9.41 -9.99 10.59
N VAL A 3 -8.83 -9.53 9.47
CA VAL A 3 -7.53 -8.82 9.44
C VAL A 3 -7.44 -7.75 8.35
N TYR A 4 -8.20 -7.88 7.26
CA TYR A 4 -8.12 -6.99 6.10
C TYR A 4 -8.98 -5.74 6.28
N GLY A 5 -8.52 -4.63 5.70
CA GLY A 5 -9.27 -3.39 5.56
C GLY A 5 -8.89 -2.67 4.26
N ASP A 6 -9.86 -2.02 3.63
CA ASP A 6 -9.61 -1.16 2.46
C ASP A 6 -9.20 0.23 2.96
N VAL A 7 -8.09 0.77 2.46
CA VAL A 7 -7.71 2.16 2.78
C VAL A 7 -8.53 3.12 1.91
N ARG A 8 -9.43 3.86 2.56
CA ARG A 8 -10.28 4.88 1.94
C ARG A 8 -10.14 6.20 2.68
N ARG A 9 -10.24 7.31 1.94
CA ARG A 9 -10.27 8.65 2.52
C ARG A 9 -11.41 9.47 1.93
N GLN A 10 -12.05 10.26 2.78
CA GLN A 10 -12.91 11.35 2.33
C GLN A 10 -12.00 12.52 1.96
N ALA A 11 -12.28 13.15 0.82
CA ALA A 11 -11.48 14.22 0.26
C ALA A 11 -12.36 15.35 -0.24
N ASP A 12 -11.93 16.59 -0.05
CA ASP A 12 -12.54 17.74 -0.69
C ASP A 12 -12.13 17.76 -2.19
N PRO A 13 -13.08 17.88 -3.12
CA PRO A 13 -12.77 18.02 -4.55
C PRO A 13 -11.75 19.11 -4.87
N ASP A 14 -11.80 20.26 -4.20
CA ASP A 14 -10.91 21.39 -4.45
C ASP A 14 -9.48 21.09 -3.99
N ASP A 15 -9.33 20.42 -2.84
CA ASP A 15 -8.02 19.93 -2.36
C ASP A 15 -7.40 18.92 -3.33
N GLU A 16 -8.22 18.03 -3.91
CA GLU A 16 -7.75 17.07 -4.91
C GLU A 16 -7.32 17.72 -6.22
N VAL A 17 -8.04 18.76 -6.65
CA VAL A 17 -7.64 19.57 -7.81
C VAL A 17 -6.35 20.32 -7.51
N ALA A 18 -6.22 20.95 -6.35
CA ALA A 18 -4.99 21.63 -5.94
C ALA A 18 -3.79 20.68 -5.95
N ARG A 19 -3.95 19.48 -5.36
CA ARG A 19 -2.91 18.44 -5.37
C ARG A 19 -2.50 18.01 -6.77
N LEU A 20 -3.44 17.86 -7.69
CA LEU A 20 -3.15 17.57 -9.10
C LEU A 20 -2.37 18.72 -9.76
N LEU A 21 -2.82 19.96 -9.58
CA LEU A 21 -2.17 21.12 -10.16
C LEU A 21 -0.73 21.27 -9.64
N ASP A 22 -0.52 21.11 -8.33
CA ASP A 22 0.81 21.15 -7.71
C ASP A 22 1.74 20.08 -8.29
N ALA A 23 1.25 18.85 -8.48
CA ALA A 23 2.03 17.78 -9.10
C ALA A 23 2.43 18.10 -10.55
N VAL A 24 1.52 18.70 -11.33
CA VAL A 24 1.79 19.11 -12.71
C VAL A 24 2.78 20.29 -12.77
N GLU A 25 2.62 21.30 -11.91
CA GLU A 25 3.54 22.43 -11.86
C GLU A 25 4.93 22.00 -11.37
N THR A 26 5.01 21.05 -10.44
CA THR A 26 6.28 20.41 -10.04
C THR A 26 6.96 19.77 -11.25
N ALA A 27 6.24 18.97 -12.05
CA ALA A 27 6.79 18.38 -13.27
C ALA A 27 7.24 19.43 -14.29
N ARG A 28 6.53 20.57 -14.39
CA ARG A 28 6.88 21.65 -15.30
C ARG A 28 8.12 22.43 -14.85
N GLY A 29 8.34 22.56 -13.54
CA GLY A 29 9.51 23.24 -12.98
C GLY A 29 10.82 22.44 -13.07
N LEU A 30 10.75 21.14 -13.38
CA LEU A 30 11.90 20.26 -13.49
C LEU A 30 12.39 20.15 -14.95
N GLY A 31 13.70 20.06 -15.13
CA GLY A 31 14.30 19.73 -16.44
C GLY A 31 14.10 18.26 -16.84
N PRO A 32 14.43 17.88 -18.09
CA PRO A 32 14.39 16.48 -18.53
C PRO A 32 15.15 15.54 -17.59
N GLY A 33 14.61 14.35 -17.34
CA GLY A 33 15.20 13.35 -16.43
C GLY A 33 14.17 12.61 -15.57
N LEU A 34 14.66 11.67 -14.76
CA LEU A 34 13.83 10.78 -13.94
C LEU A 34 12.97 11.55 -12.92
N ALA A 35 13.50 12.61 -12.30
CA ALA A 35 12.76 13.39 -11.31
C ALA A 35 11.49 14.02 -11.92
N ARG A 36 11.61 14.59 -13.12
CA ARG A 36 10.48 15.13 -13.87
C ARG A 36 9.50 14.03 -14.26
N HIS A 37 10.00 12.88 -14.71
CA HIS A 37 9.16 11.74 -15.04
C HIS A 37 8.35 11.25 -13.83
N ALA A 38 8.99 11.11 -12.67
CA ALA A 38 8.33 10.74 -11.42
C ALA A 38 7.23 11.75 -11.02
N ALA A 39 7.47 13.06 -11.20
CA ALA A 39 6.46 14.08 -10.97
C ALA A 39 5.27 13.98 -11.94
N LEU A 40 5.50 13.64 -13.22
CA LEU A 40 4.41 13.33 -14.17
C LEU A 40 3.60 12.11 -13.74
N VAL A 41 4.27 11.06 -13.23
CA VAL A 41 3.60 9.88 -12.69
C VAL A 41 2.78 10.23 -11.44
N ALA A 42 3.29 11.10 -10.56
CA ALA A 42 2.54 11.62 -9.43
C ALA A 42 1.28 12.37 -9.87
N ALA A 43 1.37 13.21 -10.90
CA ALA A 43 0.22 13.91 -11.48
C ALA A 43 -0.79 12.93 -12.12
N LEU A 44 -0.34 11.89 -12.81
CA LEU A 44 -1.20 10.83 -13.37
C LEU A 44 -1.96 10.10 -12.27
N ILE A 45 -1.30 9.79 -11.14
CA ILE A 45 -1.92 9.13 -9.99
C ILE A 45 -2.97 10.06 -9.37
N ALA A 46 -2.62 11.33 -9.12
CA ALA A 46 -3.53 12.31 -8.56
C ALA A 46 -4.78 12.52 -9.43
N ALA A 47 -4.59 12.63 -10.75
CA ALA A 47 -5.70 12.72 -11.70
C ALA A 47 -6.55 11.44 -11.72
N GLY A 48 -5.93 10.27 -11.61
CA GLY A 48 -6.65 8.99 -11.59
C GLY A 48 -7.51 8.81 -10.34
N GLU A 49 -7.00 9.23 -9.18
CA GLU A 49 -7.76 9.30 -7.93
C GLU A 49 -8.94 10.28 -8.06
N LEU A 50 -8.72 11.48 -8.59
CA LEU A 50 -9.78 12.47 -8.81
C LEU A 50 -10.88 11.95 -9.74
N VAL A 51 -10.51 11.36 -10.89
CA VAL A 51 -11.45 10.72 -11.83
C VAL A 51 -12.23 9.61 -11.11
N GLN A 52 -11.56 8.77 -10.33
CA GLN A 52 -12.21 7.71 -9.55
C GLN A 52 -13.24 8.30 -8.57
N GLY A 53 -12.86 9.33 -7.81
CA GLY A 53 -13.72 9.95 -6.81
C GLY A 53 -14.98 10.55 -7.42
N VAL A 54 -14.81 11.35 -8.49
CA VAL A 54 -15.92 11.99 -9.20
C VAL A 54 -16.84 10.95 -9.85
N ALA A 55 -16.28 9.93 -10.51
CA ALA A 55 -17.08 8.87 -11.10
C ALA A 55 -17.84 8.06 -10.02
N ASP A 56 -17.23 7.81 -8.86
CA ASP A 56 -17.87 7.10 -7.74
C ASP A 56 -19.00 7.92 -7.11
N ALA A 57 -18.84 9.23 -6.99
CA ALA A 57 -19.92 10.12 -6.57
C ALA A 57 -21.12 10.05 -7.54
N ALA A 58 -20.87 10.20 -8.84
CA ALA A 58 -21.92 10.09 -9.86
C ALA A 58 -22.60 8.70 -9.87
N PHE A 59 -21.85 7.63 -9.64
CA PHE A 59 -22.40 6.27 -9.53
C PHE A 59 -23.30 6.14 -8.29
N ARG A 60 -22.93 6.72 -7.15
CA ARG A 60 -23.78 6.70 -5.94
C ARG A 60 -25.11 7.42 -6.16
N GLU A 61 -25.10 8.51 -6.92
CA GLU A 61 -26.31 9.29 -7.23
C GLU A 61 -27.24 8.56 -8.21
N THR A 62 -26.68 7.93 -9.24
CA THR A 62 -27.47 7.38 -10.36
C THR A 62 -27.66 5.86 -10.30
N GLY A 63 -26.89 5.16 -9.46
CA GLY A 63 -26.85 3.70 -9.37
C GLY A 63 -26.20 3.00 -10.57
N ARG A 64 -25.56 3.73 -11.48
CA ARG A 64 -24.98 3.21 -12.72
C ARG A 64 -23.77 4.00 -13.20
N ASP A 65 -22.89 3.35 -13.93
CA ASP A 65 -21.81 3.97 -14.69
C ASP A 65 -22.36 4.67 -15.92
N ALA A 66 -21.90 5.90 -16.15
CA ALA A 66 -22.18 6.68 -17.35
C ALA A 66 -20.93 7.42 -17.80
N HIS A 67 -20.90 7.86 -19.06
CA HIS A 67 -19.81 8.64 -19.63
C HIS A 67 -20.34 10.02 -20.03
N GLU A 68 -20.50 10.88 -19.03
CA GLU A 68 -21.10 12.21 -19.19
C GLU A 68 -20.52 13.22 -18.18
N GLY A 69 -20.80 14.51 -18.40
CA GLY A 69 -20.46 15.57 -17.46
C GLY A 69 -18.95 15.74 -17.20
N ALA A 70 -18.60 15.92 -15.92
CA ALA A 70 -17.23 16.15 -15.48
C ALA A 70 -16.32 14.93 -15.73
N THR A 71 -16.85 13.71 -15.61
CA THR A 71 -16.09 12.47 -15.80
C THR A 71 -15.45 12.40 -17.18
N VAL A 72 -16.12 12.84 -18.25
CA VAL A 72 -15.57 12.86 -19.61
C VAL A 72 -14.39 13.82 -19.75
N ARG A 73 -14.49 15.01 -19.16
CA ARG A 73 -13.41 16.00 -19.23
C ARG A 73 -12.19 15.51 -18.44
N LEU A 74 -12.42 14.95 -17.26
CA LEU A 74 -11.35 14.43 -16.41
C LEU A 74 -10.69 13.19 -17.00
N THR A 75 -11.44 12.25 -17.60
CA THR A 75 -10.83 11.11 -18.30
C THR A 75 -10.04 11.54 -19.53
N GLY A 76 -10.50 12.56 -20.27
CA GLY A 76 -9.74 13.18 -21.34
C GLY A 76 -8.40 13.74 -20.85
N LEU A 77 -8.42 14.55 -19.78
CA LEU A 77 -7.19 15.04 -19.14
C LEU A 77 -6.27 13.91 -18.67
N LEU A 78 -6.84 12.85 -18.09
CA LEU A 78 -6.09 11.70 -17.60
C LEU A 78 -5.33 11.00 -18.74
N VAL A 79 -5.96 10.82 -19.91
CA VAL A 79 -5.28 10.26 -21.09
C VAL A 79 -4.15 11.19 -21.56
N ARG A 80 -4.33 12.51 -21.53
CA ARG A 80 -3.28 13.48 -21.89
C ARG A 80 -2.09 13.44 -20.95
N LEU A 81 -2.33 13.26 -19.65
CA LEU A 81 -1.27 13.03 -18.67
C LEU A 81 -0.56 11.69 -18.94
N ALA A 82 -1.30 10.64 -19.26
CA ALA A 82 -0.73 9.33 -19.62
C ALA A 82 0.11 9.40 -20.90
N GLU A 83 -0.30 10.18 -21.90
CA GLU A 83 0.49 10.47 -23.11
C GLU A 83 1.81 11.15 -22.76
N ALA A 84 1.81 12.13 -21.85
CA ALA A 84 3.02 12.81 -21.39
C ALA A 84 3.96 11.86 -20.62
N VAL A 85 3.42 11.04 -19.71
CA VAL A 85 4.19 9.99 -19.00
C VAL A 85 4.80 9.02 -20.00
N TRP A 86 4.02 8.52 -20.96
CA TRP A 86 4.48 7.57 -21.96
C TRP A 86 5.50 8.17 -22.94
N ALA A 87 5.34 9.43 -23.34
CA ALA A 87 6.31 10.16 -24.16
C ALA A 87 7.64 10.36 -23.40
N SER A 88 7.56 10.71 -22.12
CA SER A 88 8.73 10.81 -21.25
C SER A 88 9.44 9.45 -21.13
N TRP A 89 8.71 8.36 -20.86
CA TRP A 89 9.31 7.03 -20.73
C TRP A 89 9.96 6.55 -22.04
N ARG A 90 9.23 6.58 -23.17
CA ARG A 90 9.76 6.07 -24.45
C ARG A 90 10.99 6.83 -24.95
N SER A 91 11.19 8.07 -24.50
CA SER A 91 12.34 8.90 -24.88
C SER A 91 13.54 8.71 -23.96
N GLY A 92 13.43 7.94 -22.87
CA GLY A 92 14.46 7.87 -21.83
C GLY A 92 14.51 9.14 -21.00
N PHE A 93 13.32 9.69 -20.71
CA PHE A 93 13.10 10.92 -19.93
C PHE A 93 13.57 12.22 -20.58
N ALA A 94 13.80 12.20 -21.90
CA ALA A 94 14.33 13.35 -22.64
C ALA A 94 13.25 14.37 -23.05
N VAL A 95 11.99 13.96 -23.19
CA VAL A 95 10.88 14.83 -23.63
C VAL A 95 10.31 15.63 -22.46
N ASP A 96 9.99 16.90 -22.70
CA ASP A 96 9.51 17.88 -21.72
C ASP A 96 8.01 18.21 -21.84
N ALA A 97 7.23 17.37 -22.53
CA ALA A 97 5.78 17.55 -22.67
C ALA A 97 5.05 17.50 -21.31
N VAL A 98 4.21 18.50 -21.05
CA VAL A 98 3.27 18.60 -19.91
C VAL A 98 1.95 19.15 -20.45
N PRO A 99 0.78 18.74 -19.94
CA PRO A 99 -0.48 19.40 -20.28
C PRO A 99 -0.49 20.91 -20.00
N ASP A 100 -1.28 21.63 -20.78
CA ASP A 100 -1.41 23.09 -20.68
C ASP A 100 -2.23 23.52 -19.44
N ARG A 101 -1.90 24.69 -18.87
CA ARG A 101 -2.61 25.26 -17.70
C ARG A 101 -4.10 25.48 -17.96
N ALA A 102 -4.45 26.01 -19.13
CA ALA A 102 -5.84 26.29 -19.44
C ALA A 102 -6.62 25.00 -19.72
N GLU A 103 -5.96 23.97 -20.27
CA GLU A 103 -6.54 22.62 -20.41
C GLU A 103 -6.87 22.01 -19.04
N LEU A 104 -5.92 22.03 -18.10
CA LEU A 104 -6.12 21.57 -16.72
C LEU A 104 -7.28 22.29 -16.03
N ALA A 105 -7.27 23.63 -16.05
CA ALA A 105 -8.31 24.44 -15.43
C ALA A 105 -9.70 24.12 -16.01
N ARG A 106 -9.83 23.97 -17.34
CA ARG A 106 -11.10 23.60 -17.98
C ARG A 106 -11.56 22.19 -17.60
N ALA A 107 -10.64 21.24 -17.50
CA ALA A 107 -10.98 19.86 -17.14
C ALA A 107 -11.49 19.76 -15.69
N CYS A 108 -10.84 20.48 -14.76
CA CYS A 108 -11.16 20.49 -13.34
C CYS A 108 -12.28 21.48 -12.95
N ALA A 109 -12.83 22.26 -13.89
CA ALA A 109 -13.86 23.23 -13.59
C ALA A 109 -15.21 22.59 -13.24
N GLY A 110 -15.88 23.18 -12.24
CA GLY A 110 -17.27 22.87 -11.88
C GLY A 110 -17.46 21.50 -11.23
N LEU A 111 -16.48 21.03 -10.46
CA LEU A 111 -16.70 19.89 -9.56
C LEU A 111 -17.60 20.37 -8.42
N GLY A 112 -18.68 19.63 -8.15
CA GLY A 112 -19.59 19.96 -7.04
C GLY A 112 -18.87 19.81 -5.70
N PRO A 113 -19.33 20.49 -4.63
CA PRO A 113 -18.63 20.55 -3.33
C PRO A 113 -18.78 19.27 -2.49
N ALA A 114 -19.39 18.22 -3.03
CA ALA A 114 -19.65 17.00 -2.27
C ALA A 114 -18.33 16.23 -2.04
N PRO A 115 -18.05 15.76 -0.81
CA PRO A 115 -16.85 14.98 -0.53
C PRO A 115 -16.74 13.74 -1.43
N LEU A 116 -15.51 13.52 -1.91
CA LEU A 116 -15.15 12.36 -2.71
C LEU A 116 -14.64 11.24 -1.79
N GLU A 117 -15.05 10.01 -2.07
CA GLU A 117 -14.39 8.83 -1.50
C GLU A 117 -13.28 8.40 -2.45
N ILE A 118 -12.03 8.54 -2.01
CA ILE A 118 -10.84 8.10 -2.75
C ILE A 118 -10.36 6.78 -2.14
N ARG A 119 -10.15 5.78 -3.00
CA ARG A 119 -9.51 4.52 -2.64
C ARG A 119 -8.04 4.56 -2.99
N LEU A 120 -7.18 4.18 -2.04
CA LEU A 120 -5.74 4.12 -2.29
C LEU A 120 -5.46 3.12 -3.44
N PRO A 121 -4.78 3.53 -4.52
CA PRO A 121 -4.33 2.60 -5.54
C PRO A 121 -3.16 1.75 -5.02
N GLU A 122 -3.49 0.60 -4.44
CA GLU A 122 -2.55 -0.27 -3.71
C GLU A 122 -1.34 -0.71 -4.53
N GLY A 123 -1.51 -1.06 -5.80
CA GLY A 123 -0.40 -1.39 -6.69
C GLY A 123 0.67 -0.29 -6.79
N PHE A 124 0.26 0.98 -6.75
CA PHE A 124 1.19 2.12 -6.72
C PHE A 124 1.80 2.32 -5.34
N ALA A 125 1.09 1.97 -4.26
CA ALA A 125 1.53 2.19 -2.88
C ALA A 125 2.42 1.07 -2.32
N PHE A 126 2.21 -0.19 -2.74
CA PHE A 126 2.76 -1.37 -2.08
C PHE A 126 3.42 -2.38 -3.03
N TYR A 127 2.87 -2.61 -4.22
CA TYR A 127 3.23 -3.78 -5.04
C TYR A 127 4.17 -3.48 -6.22
N ALA A 128 4.68 -2.26 -6.34
CA ALA A 128 5.56 -1.86 -7.44
C ALA A 128 4.91 -2.08 -8.82
N VAL A 129 3.63 -1.74 -8.95
CA VAL A 129 2.93 -1.69 -10.25
C VAL A 129 3.25 -0.36 -10.92
N TYR A 130 3.94 -0.39 -12.06
CA TYR A 130 4.36 0.83 -12.77
C TYR A 130 3.39 1.14 -13.92
N PRO A 131 2.77 2.34 -13.97
CA PRO A 131 1.89 2.76 -15.07
C PRO A 131 2.51 2.56 -16.46
N GLU A 132 3.81 2.74 -16.58
CA GLU A 132 4.61 2.63 -17.80
C GLU A 132 4.59 1.22 -18.38
N ALA A 133 4.47 0.19 -17.52
CA ALA A 133 4.35 -1.20 -17.95
C ALA A 133 3.07 -1.44 -18.77
N TYR A 134 1.99 -0.72 -18.44
CA TYR A 134 0.70 -0.82 -19.13
C TYR A 134 0.76 -0.14 -20.50
N ALA A 135 1.39 1.03 -20.61
CA ALA A 135 1.60 1.66 -21.91
C ALA A 135 2.55 0.85 -22.81
N ALA A 136 3.61 0.28 -22.26
CA ALA A 136 4.56 -0.54 -23.00
C ALA A 136 3.94 -1.86 -23.50
N SER A 137 3.22 -2.58 -22.64
CA SER A 137 2.50 -3.80 -23.03
C SER A 137 1.39 -3.52 -24.04
N ALA A 138 0.69 -2.39 -23.91
CA ALA A 138 -0.31 -1.93 -24.87
C ALA A 138 0.29 -1.61 -26.24
N ALA A 139 1.41 -0.88 -26.29
CA ALA A 139 2.12 -0.60 -27.54
C ALA A 139 2.59 -1.88 -28.26
N ALA A 140 2.93 -2.94 -27.51
CA ALA A 140 3.34 -4.23 -28.04
C ALA A 140 2.16 -5.18 -28.36
N SER A 141 0.92 -4.81 -28.03
CA SER A 141 -0.25 -5.70 -28.12
C SER A 141 -0.77 -5.92 -29.55
N GLY A 142 -0.43 -5.03 -30.48
CA GLY A 142 -0.99 -4.98 -31.83
C GLY A 142 -2.39 -4.33 -31.93
N GLY A 143 -2.94 -3.82 -30.82
CA GLY A 143 -4.11 -2.95 -30.85
C GLY A 143 -3.77 -1.55 -31.38
N GLY A 144 -4.80 -0.72 -31.66
CA GLY A 144 -4.60 0.63 -32.19
C GLY A 144 -5.66 1.64 -31.76
N ALA A 145 -5.65 2.81 -32.39
CA ALA A 145 -6.46 3.98 -32.02
C ALA A 145 -7.99 3.76 -32.04
N GLY A 146 -8.47 2.70 -32.72
CA GLY A 146 -9.89 2.32 -32.75
C GLY A 146 -10.36 1.43 -31.58
N THR A 147 -9.48 1.18 -30.60
CA THR A 147 -9.79 0.38 -29.41
C THR A 147 -10.44 1.22 -28.32
N THR A 148 -11.53 0.71 -27.74
CA THR A 148 -12.12 1.26 -26.51
C THR A 148 -11.42 0.67 -25.30
N VAL A 149 -10.92 1.52 -24.40
CA VAL A 149 -10.25 1.10 -23.16
C VAL A 149 -11.20 1.23 -21.98
N ILE A 150 -11.31 0.15 -21.19
CA ILE A 150 -12.10 0.06 -19.98
C ILE A 150 -11.14 -0.04 -18.78
N GLY A 151 -11.07 1.02 -17.98
CA GLY A 151 -10.37 1.01 -16.70
C GLY A 151 -11.28 0.57 -15.55
N LEU A 152 -10.87 -0.42 -14.77
CA LEU A 152 -11.61 -0.80 -13.56
C LEU A 152 -11.30 0.18 -12.43
N ARG A 153 -12.31 0.91 -11.95
CA ARG A 153 -12.12 2.02 -10.99
C ARG A 153 -11.39 1.56 -9.73
N SER A 154 -10.61 2.45 -9.11
CA SER A 154 -9.41 2.22 -8.28
C SER A 154 -8.17 2.49 -9.14
N ILE A 155 -7.11 1.69 -9.00
CA ILE A 155 -5.87 1.81 -9.78
C ILE A 155 -6.10 1.66 -11.30
N GLY A 156 -7.07 0.85 -11.73
CA GLY A 156 -7.41 0.65 -13.14
C GLY A 156 -7.86 1.92 -13.88
N THR A 157 -8.21 3.01 -13.18
CA THR A 157 -8.43 4.32 -13.79
C THR A 157 -7.16 4.85 -14.46
N SER A 158 -6.05 4.98 -13.70
CA SER A 158 -4.77 5.45 -14.24
C SER A 158 -4.15 4.44 -15.21
N LEU A 159 -4.28 3.14 -14.90
CA LEU A 159 -3.75 2.08 -15.76
C LEU A 159 -4.47 2.02 -17.11
N GLY A 160 -5.80 2.20 -17.12
CA GLY A 160 -6.58 2.32 -18.35
C GLY A 160 -6.12 3.50 -19.21
N ALA A 161 -5.82 4.65 -18.61
CA ALA A 161 -5.25 5.79 -19.34
C ALA A 161 -3.87 5.48 -19.94
N MET A 162 -3.02 4.73 -19.24
CA MET A 162 -1.74 4.28 -19.78
C MET A 162 -1.90 3.28 -20.93
N VAL A 163 -2.85 2.36 -20.84
CA VAL A 163 -3.19 1.49 -21.97
C VAL A 163 -3.67 2.33 -23.16
N ALA A 164 -4.52 3.34 -22.93
CA ALA A 164 -4.99 4.24 -23.98
C ALA A 164 -3.83 4.99 -24.65
N ALA A 165 -2.89 5.53 -23.86
CA ALA A 165 -1.69 6.18 -24.36
C ALA A 165 -0.77 5.22 -25.14
N GLY A 166 -0.64 3.96 -24.70
CA GLY A 166 0.12 2.92 -25.39
C GLY A 166 -0.47 2.51 -26.74
N LEU A 167 -1.80 2.45 -26.83
CA LEU A 167 -2.55 2.14 -28.06
C LEU A 167 -2.72 3.34 -29.00
N GLY A 168 -2.46 4.57 -28.50
CA GLY A 168 -2.72 5.80 -29.24
C GLY A 168 -4.22 6.11 -29.42
N THR A 169 -5.05 5.73 -28.45
CA THR A 169 -6.50 6.02 -28.43
C THR A 169 -6.84 7.04 -27.35
N ALA A 170 -7.85 7.88 -27.62
CA ALA A 170 -8.45 8.75 -26.62
C ALA A 170 -9.72 8.15 -25.98
N ASP A 171 -10.14 6.95 -26.44
CA ASP A 171 -11.37 6.31 -26.01
C ASP A 171 -11.17 5.54 -24.69
N LEU A 172 -11.23 6.27 -23.57
CA LEU A 172 -11.20 5.72 -22.21
C LEU A 172 -12.56 5.86 -21.51
N VAL A 173 -13.04 4.74 -20.98
CA VAL A 173 -14.16 4.67 -20.05
C VAL A 173 -13.73 3.96 -18.78
N THR A 174 -14.32 4.33 -17.64
CA THR A 174 -14.02 3.69 -16.35
C THR A 174 -15.29 3.12 -15.75
N VAL A 175 -15.23 1.93 -15.16
CA VAL A 175 -16.41 1.24 -14.60
C VAL A 175 -16.15 0.72 -13.19
N ARG A 176 -17.20 0.59 -12.37
CA ARG A 176 -17.13 0.01 -11.01
C ARG A 176 -17.93 -1.29 -10.96
N PRO A 177 -17.26 -2.45 -10.93
CA PRO A 177 -17.92 -3.69 -10.56
C PRO A 177 -18.46 -3.62 -9.12
N VAL A 178 -19.75 -3.86 -8.95
CA VAL A 178 -20.47 -3.79 -7.66
C VAL A 178 -21.04 -5.15 -7.25
N GLY A 179 -21.57 -5.26 -6.03
CA GLY A 179 -22.10 -6.51 -5.48
C GLY A 179 -21.07 -7.31 -4.68
N HIS A 180 -21.34 -8.59 -4.51
CA HIS A 180 -20.53 -9.48 -3.68
C HIS A 180 -19.07 -9.54 -4.18
N PRO A 181 -18.04 -9.52 -3.31
CA PRO A 181 -16.63 -9.51 -3.72
C PRO A 181 -16.21 -10.61 -4.69
N PHE A 182 -16.86 -11.78 -4.64
CA PHE A 182 -16.59 -12.92 -5.54
C PHE A 182 -17.59 -13.06 -6.71
N ARG A 183 -18.61 -12.20 -6.78
CA ARG A 183 -19.66 -12.21 -7.82
C ARG A 183 -20.07 -10.78 -8.16
N ARG A 184 -19.12 -10.04 -8.72
CA ARG A 184 -19.32 -8.64 -9.11
C ARG A 184 -20.15 -8.57 -10.40
N VAL A 185 -20.89 -7.48 -10.55
CA VAL A 185 -21.68 -7.17 -11.74
C VAL A 185 -21.49 -5.71 -12.15
N LEU A 186 -21.70 -5.41 -13.42
CA LEU A 186 -21.76 -4.04 -13.91
C LEU A 186 -23.18 -3.49 -13.83
N ARG A 187 -23.26 -2.17 -13.64
CA ARG A 187 -24.49 -1.38 -13.72
C ARG A 187 -24.18 -0.21 -14.63
N LEU A 188 -24.64 -0.25 -15.87
CA LEU A 188 -24.25 0.69 -16.92
C LEU A 188 -25.48 1.44 -17.44
N SER A 189 -25.32 2.71 -17.81
CA SER A 189 -26.33 3.42 -18.60
C SER A 189 -26.46 2.81 -20.00
N GLU A 190 -27.63 2.95 -20.64
CA GLU A 190 -27.85 2.47 -22.02
C GLU A 190 -26.81 3.02 -22.99
N ARG A 191 -26.59 4.33 -22.94
CA ARG A 191 -25.60 5.01 -23.78
C ARG A 191 -24.19 4.46 -23.61
N LEU A 192 -23.78 4.12 -22.37
CA LEU A 192 -22.46 3.53 -22.13
C LEU A 192 -22.41 2.07 -22.60
N ARG A 193 -23.47 1.30 -22.37
CA ARG A 193 -23.58 -0.08 -22.88
C ARG A 193 -23.42 -0.13 -24.39
N ASP A 194 -24.12 0.75 -25.11
CA ASP A 194 -24.10 0.78 -26.58
C ASP A 194 -22.72 1.13 -27.15
N ARG A 195 -21.91 1.88 -26.39
CA ARG A 195 -20.54 2.24 -26.78
C ARG A 195 -19.58 1.04 -26.76
N PHE A 196 -19.79 0.05 -25.89
CA PHE A 196 -18.87 -1.08 -25.79
C PHE A 196 -18.82 -1.81 -27.15
N GLY A 197 -17.62 -2.04 -27.68
CA GLY A 197 -17.47 -2.79 -28.94
C GLY A 197 -18.05 -2.12 -30.20
N ALA A 198 -18.48 -0.86 -30.12
CA ALA A 198 -18.87 -0.06 -31.30
C ALA A 198 -17.66 0.26 -32.21
N GLY A 199 -16.44 0.20 -31.68
CA GLY A 199 -15.17 0.32 -32.40
C GLY A 199 -14.54 -1.02 -32.81
N GLY A 200 -13.22 -1.04 -33.03
CA GLY A 200 -12.48 -2.23 -33.47
C GLY A 200 -12.32 -3.28 -32.37
N GLY A 201 -11.54 -2.98 -31.31
CA GLY A 201 -11.27 -3.87 -30.18
C GLY A 201 -11.65 -3.27 -28.82
N VAL A 202 -11.57 -4.09 -27.77
CA VAL A 202 -11.78 -3.67 -26.37
C VAL A 202 -10.56 -4.06 -25.53
N ALA A 203 -10.03 -3.11 -24.77
CA ALA A 203 -8.95 -3.35 -23.81
C ALA A 203 -9.46 -3.15 -22.39
N VAL A 204 -9.19 -4.08 -21.47
CA VAL A 204 -9.60 -3.96 -20.06
C VAL A 204 -8.35 -3.92 -19.18
N ALA A 205 -8.22 -2.88 -18.36
CA ALA A 205 -7.04 -2.63 -17.53
C ALA A 205 -7.39 -2.58 -16.04
N ASP A 206 -6.62 -3.32 -15.25
CA ASP A 206 -6.68 -3.32 -13.78
C ASP A 206 -5.41 -3.95 -13.20
N GLU A 207 -5.25 -3.90 -11.88
CA GLU A 207 -4.18 -4.59 -11.17
C GLU A 207 -4.40 -6.11 -11.12
N GLY A 208 -5.64 -6.57 -10.95
CA GLY A 208 -5.97 -7.99 -10.77
C GLY A 208 -5.54 -8.92 -11.92
N PRO A 209 -5.93 -10.20 -11.91
CA PRO A 209 -6.98 -10.78 -11.06
C PRO A 209 -6.48 -11.21 -9.67
N GLY A 210 -7.22 -10.83 -8.63
CA GLY A 210 -7.01 -11.35 -7.27
C GLY A 210 -7.66 -12.72 -7.02
N LEU A 211 -8.05 -12.99 -5.76
CA LEU A 211 -8.60 -14.27 -5.32
C LEU A 211 -9.77 -14.81 -6.16
N SER A 212 -10.66 -13.94 -6.65
CA SER A 212 -11.82 -14.34 -7.46
C SER A 212 -11.74 -13.91 -8.92
N GLY A 213 -10.92 -12.90 -9.26
CA GLY A 213 -10.94 -12.25 -10.58
C GLY A 213 -12.28 -11.62 -10.96
N SER A 214 -13.20 -11.42 -10.01
CA SER A 214 -14.59 -11.05 -10.28
C SER A 214 -14.77 -9.70 -10.97
N SER A 215 -13.85 -8.75 -10.76
CA SER A 215 -13.89 -7.44 -11.44
C SER A 215 -13.68 -7.58 -12.96
N PHE A 216 -12.68 -8.35 -13.38
CA PHE A 216 -12.48 -8.70 -14.80
C PHE A 216 -13.66 -9.55 -15.31
N GLY A 217 -14.09 -10.54 -14.52
CA GLY A 217 -15.23 -11.39 -14.84
C GLY A 217 -16.49 -10.59 -15.17
N ALA A 218 -16.81 -9.56 -14.37
CA ALA A 218 -17.99 -8.71 -14.57
C ALA A 218 -17.97 -7.99 -15.93
N VAL A 219 -16.80 -7.49 -16.37
CA VAL A 219 -16.66 -6.86 -17.69
C VAL A 219 -16.75 -7.89 -18.80
N LEU A 220 -16.05 -9.02 -18.65
CA LEU A 220 -16.04 -10.08 -19.66
C LEU A 220 -17.43 -10.67 -19.89
N CYS A 221 -18.21 -10.90 -18.82
CA CYS A 221 -19.60 -11.34 -18.93
C CYS A 221 -20.47 -10.32 -19.68
N GLU A 222 -20.32 -9.02 -19.40
CA GLU A 222 -21.06 -7.97 -20.12
C GLU A 222 -20.68 -7.92 -21.61
N LEU A 223 -19.40 -8.08 -21.94
CA LEU A 223 -18.91 -8.10 -23.31
C LEU A 223 -19.41 -9.34 -24.08
N GLU A 224 -19.34 -10.53 -23.46
CA GLU A 224 -19.87 -11.77 -24.05
C GLU A 224 -21.39 -11.70 -24.26
N GLY A 225 -22.13 -11.18 -23.27
CA GLY A 225 -23.59 -10.99 -23.36
C GLY A 225 -24.02 -10.06 -24.51
N ARG A 226 -23.12 -9.19 -24.98
CA ARG A 226 -23.31 -8.32 -26.15
C ARG A 226 -22.77 -8.92 -27.45
N GLY A 227 -22.30 -10.16 -27.42
CA GLY A 227 -21.76 -10.86 -28.60
C GLY A 227 -20.39 -10.35 -29.04
N ILE A 228 -19.63 -9.67 -28.17
CA ILE A 228 -18.26 -9.26 -28.49
C ILE A 228 -17.37 -10.50 -28.44
N ALA A 229 -16.78 -10.86 -29.59
CA ALA A 229 -15.90 -12.01 -29.70
C ALA A 229 -14.65 -11.85 -28.82
N ALA A 230 -14.22 -12.95 -28.19
CA ALA A 230 -13.11 -12.95 -27.23
C ALA A 230 -11.76 -12.53 -27.86
N ASP A 231 -11.57 -12.75 -29.16
CA ASP A 231 -10.38 -12.34 -29.90
C ASP A 231 -10.28 -10.81 -30.11
N ARG A 232 -11.40 -10.09 -29.94
CA ARG A 232 -11.46 -8.63 -29.91
C ARG A 232 -11.21 -8.05 -28.51
N VAL A 233 -11.05 -8.90 -27.49
CA VAL A 233 -10.85 -8.49 -26.10
C VAL A 233 -9.40 -8.74 -25.67
N ALA A 234 -8.74 -7.68 -25.22
CA ALA A 234 -7.41 -7.73 -24.63
C ALA A 234 -7.47 -7.33 -23.15
N LEU A 235 -6.80 -8.11 -22.30
CA LEU A 235 -6.67 -7.85 -20.87
C LEU A 235 -5.26 -7.37 -20.55
N PHE A 236 -5.18 -6.36 -19.70
CA PHE A 236 -3.94 -5.79 -19.16
C PHE A 236 -3.95 -5.94 -17.63
N PRO A 237 -3.60 -7.13 -17.10
CA PRO A 237 -3.41 -7.36 -15.68
C PRO A 237 -1.97 -7.02 -15.23
N SER A 238 -1.73 -6.87 -13.93
CA SER A 238 -0.37 -6.61 -13.41
C SER A 238 0.54 -7.86 -13.44
N HIS A 239 -0.05 -9.05 -13.58
CA HIS A 239 0.66 -10.33 -13.58
C HIS A 239 0.04 -11.37 -14.53
N ALA A 240 0.83 -12.36 -14.94
CA ALA A 240 0.39 -13.43 -15.84
C ALA A 240 -0.45 -14.54 -15.17
N GLY A 241 -0.59 -14.51 -13.84
CA GLY A 241 -1.40 -15.47 -13.07
C GLY A 241 -2.87 -15.51 -13.48
N ALA A 242 -3.52 -16.66 -13.26
CA ALA A 242 -4.96 -16.82 -13.43
C ALA A 242 -5.72 -16.32 -12.18
N PRO A 243 -7.04 -16.07 -12.26
CA PRO A 243 -7.88 -15.83 -11.10
C PRO A 243 -7.73 -16.93 -10.05
N GLY A 244 -7.72 -16.54 -8.77
CA GLY A 244 -7.46 -17.44 -7.65
C GLY A 244 -8.52 -18.52 -7.40
N HIS A 245 -8.38 -19.21 -6.26
CA HIS A 245 -9.21 -20.35 -5.90
C HIS A 245 -10.71 -19.99 -5.73
N ALA A 246 -11.03 -18.74 -5.41
CA ALA A 246 -12.40 -18.24 -5.24
C ALA A 246 -13.09 -17.81 -6.55
N ALA A 247 -12.43 -17.96 -7.70
CA ALA A 247 -12.99 -17.61 -9.00
C ALA A 247 -14.08 -18.61 -9.46
N SER A 248 -15.16 -18.08 -10.05
CA SER A 248 -16.19 -18.92 -10.69
C SER A 248 -15.64 -19.60 -11.95
N GLU A 249 -16.23 -20.73 -12.33
CA GLU A 249 -15.88 -21.43 -13.58
C GLU A 249 -16.05 -20.53 -14.81
N GLU A 250 -17.12 -19.73 -14.83
CA GLU A 250 -17.38 -18.74 -15.87
C GLU A 250 -16.26 -17.69 -15.95
N THR A 251 -15.84 -17.12 -14.82
CA THR A 251 -14.74 -16.14 -14.78
C THR A 251 -13.45 -16.76 -15.29
N ARG A 252 -13.14 -18.01 -14.89
CA ARG A 252 -11.94 -18.72 -15.37
C ARG A 252 -12.00 -18.97 -16.87
N ARG A 253 -13.15 -19.41 -17.40
CA ARG A 253 -13.36 -19.64 -18.83
C ARG A 253 -13.13 -18.37 -19.64
N LEU A 254 -13.84 -17.29 -19.30
CA LEU A 254 -13.78 -16.03 -20.02
C LEU A 254 -12.38 -15.40 -19.96
N PHE A 255 -11.76 -15.40 -18.77
CA PHE A 255 -10.43 -14.86 -18.59
C PHE A 255 -9.38 -15.68 -19.35
N GLY A 256 -9.55 -17.00 -19.47
CA GLY A 256 -8.68 -17.88 -20.24
C GLY A 256 -8.83 -17.75 -21.75
N GLN A 257 -9.98 -17.26 -22.25
CA GLN A 257 -10.23 -17.04 -23.67
C GLN A 257 -9.68 -15.71 -24.19
N ALA A 258 -9.62 -14.68 -23.34
CA ALA A 258 -9.13 -13.35 -23.72
C ALA A 258 -7.61 -13.32 -23.85
N ARG A 259 -7.09 -12.50 -24.78
CA ARG A 259 -5.65 -12.26 -24.89
C ARG A 259 -5.17 -11.45 -23.70
N ARG A 260 -4.02 -11.81 -23.13
CA ARG A 260 -3.46 -11.14 -21.96
C ARG A 260 -2.10 -10.55 -22.32
N HIS A 261 -1.93 -9.27 -22.02
CA HIS A 261 -0.68 -8.54 -22.23
C HIS A 261 -0.15 -8.09 -20.88
N VAL A 262 1.03 -8.58 -20.52
CA VAL A 262 1.65 -8.35 -19.22
C VAL A 262 3.10 -7.95 -19.44
N LEU A 263 3.51 -6.91 -18.74
CA LEU A 263 4.91 -6.54 -18.58
C LEU A 263 5.14 -6.29 -17.10
N THR A 264 6.08 -6.99 -16.49
CA THR A 264 6.34 -6.89 -15.05
C THR A 264 7.32 -5.76 -14.73
N PHE A 265 7.42 -5.37 -13.45
CA PHE A 265 8.50 -4.49 -12.98
C PHE A 265 9.88 -5.01 -13.38
N ASP A 266 10.12 -6.31 -13.24
CA ASP A 266 11.39 -6.95 -13.56
C ASP A 266 11.74 -6.80 -15.04
N ASP A 267 10.75 -6.88 -15.93
CA ASP A 267 10.94 -6.64 -17.37
C ASP A 267 11.21 -5.18 -17.68
N LEU A 268 10.41 -4.29 -17.08
CA LEU A 268 10.39 -2.87 -17.37
C LEU A 268 11.63 -2.14 -16.83
N VAL A 269 12.10 -2.54 -15.65
CA VAL A 269 13.11 -1.82 -14.87
C VAL A 269 14.38 -2.65 -14.72
N LEU A 270 14.32 -3.83 -14.10
CA LEU A 270 15.54 -4.61 -13.81
C LEU A 270 16.22 -5.13 -15.09
N ARG A 271 15.42 -5.59 -16.05
CA ARG A 271 15.90 -6.15 -17.34
C ARG A 271 15.69 -5.20 -18.51
N ALA A 272 15.52 -3.91 -18.22
CA ALA A 272 15.28 -2.91 -19.25
C ALA A 272 16.39 -2.92 -20.32
N GLY A 273 15.98 -2.89 -21.59
CA GLY A 273 16.92 -2.79 -22.72
C GLY A 273 17.65 -1.45 -22.76
N ARG A 274 17.03 -0.39 -22.24
CA ARG A 274 17.61 0.95 -22.12
C ARG A 274 18.27 1.13 -20.76
N PRO A 275 19.56 1.51 -20.69
CA PRO A 275 20.25 1.71 -19.41
C PRO A 275 19.57 2.73 -18.49
N GLU A 276 18.97 3.79 -19.04
CA GLU A 276 18.35 4.85 -18.25
C GLU A 276 17.13 4.37 -17.45
N HIS A 277 16.48 3.28 -17.89
CA HIS A 277 15.32 2.70 -17.21
C HIS A 277 15.70 1.69 -16.12
N ARG A 278 16.99 1.34 -16.02
CA ARG A 278 17.46 0.37 -15.04
C ARG A 278 17.54 0.98 -13.65
N LEU A 279 17.16 0.22 -12.63
CA LEU A 279 17.17 0.70 -11.24
C LEU A 279 18.56 1.16 -10.82
N GLU A 280 19.62 0.53 -11.32
CA GLU A 280 21.01 0.94 -11.10
C GLU A 280 21.27 2.39 -11.53
N ALA A 281 20.71 2.81 -12.67
CA ALA A 281 20.84 4.18 -13.16
C ALA A 281 20.05 5.18 -12.31
N TRP A 282 18.97 4.75 -11.67
CA TRP A 282 18.16 5.59 -10.77
C TRP A 282 18.84 5.80 -9.42
N LEU A 283 19.55 4.77 -8.93
CA LEU A 283 20.25 4.80 -7.65
C LEU A 283 21.59 5.54 -7.73
N ALA A 284 22.30 5.46 -8.86
CA ALA A 284 23.65 6.01 -8.98
C ALA A 284 23.79 7.50 -8.62
N PRO A 285 22.84 8.41 -8.97
CA PRO A 285 22.89 9.81 -8.54
C PRO A 285 22.79 10.01 -7.02
N LEU A 286 22.18 9.06 -6.29
CA LEU A 286 22.00 9.16 -4.83
C LEU A 286 23.17 8.57 -4.07
N VAL A 287 23.73 7.44 -4.54
CA VAL A 287 24.67 6.62 -3.75
C VAL A 287 26.02 6.37 -4.43
N GLY A 288 26.22 6.94 -5.61
CA GLY A 288 27.36 6.69 -6.49
C GLY A 288 27.18 5.44 -7.36
N PRO A 289 28.09 5.21 -8.32
CA PRO A 289 28.02 4.05 -9.21
C PRO A 289 28.10 2.74 -8.41
N LEU A 290 27.32 1.76 -8.83
CA LEU A 290 27.32 0.44 -8.22
C LEU A 290 28.63 -0.31 -8.56
N SER A 291 29.22 -0.93 -7.55
CA SER A 291 30.43 -1.75 -7.68
C SER A 291 30.13 -3.23 -7.94
N ALA A 292 28.86 -3.62 -7.85
CA ALA A 292 28.36 -4.98 -8.12
C ALA A 292 26.88 -4.91 -8.57
N PRO A 293 26.34 -5.96 -9.21
CA PRO A 293 24.92 -6.06 -9.49
C PRO A 293 24.07 -5.93 -8.23
N LEU A 294 22.82 -5.46 -8.40
CA LEU A 294 21.83 -5.41 -7.33
C LEU A 294 21.58 -6.80 -6.76
N ASP A 295 21.50 -6.87 -5.42
CA ASP A 295 21.23 -8.10 -4.67
C ASP A 295 19.81 -8.04 -4.14
N GLU A 296 18.91 -8.85 -4.71
CA GLU A 296 17.49 -8.85 -4.35
C GLU A 296 17.27 -9.58 -3.01
N ILE A 297 16.67 -8.86 -2.05
CA ILE A 297 16.40 -9.35 -0.70
C ILE A 297 14.91 -9.21 -0.31
N SER A 298 14.04 -9.08 -1.31
CA SER A 298 12.58 -9.05 -1.21
C SER A 298 12.00 -10.33 -0.56
N GLY A 299 10.72 -10.33 -0.19
CA GLY A 299 10.01 -11.55 0.20
C GLY A 299 10.56 -12.27 1.45
N GLY A 300 11.29 -11.56 2.31
CA GLY A 300 11.94 -12.13 3.49
C GLY A 300 13.36 -12.66 3.25
N ALA A 301 13.93 -12.52 2.04
CA ALA A 301 15.29 -12.96 1.74
C ALA A 301 16.38 -12.14 2.49
N TRP A 302 16.03 -10.94 2.97
CA TRP A 302 16.88 -10.13 3.87
C TRP A 302 17.35 -10.90 5.11
N ARG A 303 16.58 -11.90 5.59
CA ARG A 303 16.95 -12.73 6.75
C ARG A 303 18.27 -13.47 6.53
N ALA A 304 18.61 -13.83 5.29
CA ALA A 304 19.90 -14.46 4.95
C ALA A 304 21.11 -13.53 5.14
N ARG A 305 20.90 -12.21 5.18
CA ARG A 305 21.94 -11.20 5.42
C ARG A 305 22.04 -10.83 6.90
N SER A 306 20.93 -10.92 7.64
CA SER A 306 20.86 -10.50 9.05
C SER A 306 21.02 -11.64 10.07
N PHE A 307 20.82 -12.90 9.66
CA PHE A 307 20.90 -14.07 10.52
C PHE A 307 21.83 -15.13 9.93
N GLY A 308 22.79 -15.59 10.73
CA GLY A 308 23.76 -16.62 10.32
C GLY A 308 23.18 -18.04 10.28
N ASP A 309 22.04 -18.28 10.93
CA ASP A 309 21.36 -19.58 10.96
C ASP A 309 19.91 -19.43 10.47
N ARG A 310 19.50 -20.31 9.55
CA ARG A 310 18.13 -20.41 9.03
C ARG A 310 17.12 -20.79 10.12
N ALA A 311 17.54 -21.55 11.13
CA ALA A 311 16.66 -21.91 12.25
C ALA A 311 16.31 -20.68 13.12
N ALA A 312 17.18 -19.66 13.14
CA ALA A 312 16.96 -18.41 13.86
C ALA A 312 16.18 -17.35 13.06
N TRP A 313 15.74 -17.68 11.84
CA TRP A 313 14.99 -16.73 11.01
C TRP A 313 13.65 -16.37 11.65
N PRO A 314 13.33 -15.08 11.80
CA PRO A 314 12.01 -14.65 12.19
C PRO A 314 11.00 -15.01 11.11
N PRO A 315 9.71 -15.14 11.44
CA PRO A 315 8.66 -15.35 10.45
C PRO A 315 8.55 -14.15 9.50
N ALA A 316 8.12 -14.41 8.27
CA ALA A 316 7.80 -13.39 7.28
C ALA A 316 6.49 -13.75 6.56
N ASN A 317 5.80 -12.73 6.07
CA ASN A 317 4.72 -12.90 5.09
C ASN A 317 5.23 -12.40 3.72
N PRO A 318 5.78 -13.28 2.86
CA PRO A 318 6.36 -12.85 1.59
C PRO A 318 5.41 -12.04 0.70
N MET A 319 4.10 -12.27 0.79
CA MET A 319 3.10 -11.55 0.00
C MET A 319 2.93 -10.08 0.42
N GLN A 320 3.27 -9.73 1.67
CA GLN A 320 3.17 -8.37 2.19
C GLN A 320 4.55 -7.68 2.31
N GLU A 321 5.64 -8.42 2.10
CA GLU A 321 6.99 -7.86 2.11
C GLU A 321 7.20 -6.91 0.91
N ARG A 322 7.76 -5.73 1.20
CA ARG A 322 8.12 -4.77 0.15
C ARG A 322 9.29 -5.30 -0.67
N ARG A 323 9.33 -4.89 -1.93
CA ARG A 323 10.48 -5.12 -2.80
C ARG A 323 11.71 -4.38 -2.27
N LYS A 324 12.84 -5.09 -2.16
CA LYS A 324 14.07 -4.62 -1.50
C LYS A 324 15.30 -5.09 -2.27
N PHE A 325 16.23 -4.18 -2.53
CA PHE A 325 17.52 -4.48 -3.16
C PHE A 325 18.66 -3.89 -2.33
N LEU A 326 19.80 -4.59 -2.28
CA LEU A 326 21.05 -4.02 -1.80
C LEU A 326 21.87 -3.50 -2.99
N ALA A 327 22.25 -2.24 -2.93
CA ALA A 327 23.17 -1.58 -3.84
C ALA A 327 24.52 -1.39 -3.15
N ARG A 328 25.57 -2.01 -3.68
CA ARG A 328 26.94 -1.85 -3.17
C ARG A 328 27.65 -0.79 -3.99
N THR A 329 28.24 0.20 -3.32
CA THR A 329 29.01 1.28 -3.95
C THR A 329 30.34 1.47 -3.21
N ALA A 330 31.22 2.33 -3.74
CA ALA A 330 32.46 2.69 -3.04
C ALA A 330 32.21 3.34 -1.66
N GLY A 331 31.03 3.94 -1.46
CA GLY A 331 30.64 4.57 -0.19
C GLY A 331 30.01 3.62 0.83
N GLY A 332 29.80 2.34 0.49
CA GLY A 332 29.18 1.32 1.33
C GLY A 332 27.95 0.68 0.69
N THR A 333 27.20 -0.07 1.49
CA THR A 333 25.97 -0.75 1.06
C THR A 333 24.74 0.08 1.40
N TRP A 334 23.79 0.13 0.47
CA TRP A 334 22.52 0.84 0.57
C TRP A 334 21.36 -0.10 0.31
N LEU A 335 20.26 0.08 1.04
CA LEU A 335 18.98 -0.58 0.84
C LEU A 335 18.08 0.30 -0.01
N ALA A 336 17.70 -0.16 -1.20
CA ALA A 336 16.61 0.42 -1.97
C ALA A 336 15.31 -0.36 -1.66
N LYS A 337 14.39 0.28 -0.91
CA LYS A 337 13.08 -0.29 -0.55
C LYS A 337 11.98 0.42 -1.34
N PHE A 338 11.13 -0.35 -2.03
CA PHE A 338 9.94 0.22 -2.65
C PHE A 338 8.96 0.68 -1.56
N VAL A 339 8.61 1.97 -1.60
CA VAL A 339 7.69 2.61 -0.64
C VAL A 339 6.47 3.22 -1.31
N GLY A 340 6.37 3.16 -2.64
CA GLY A 340 5.21 3.64 -3.39
C GLY A 340 5.51 4.86 -4.25
N LEU A 341 4.71 5.06 -5.28
CA LEU A 341 4.88 6.13 -6.26
C LEU A 341 4.22 7.45 -5.81
N GLY A 342 4.71 8.56 -6.34
CA GLY A 342 4.17 9.90 -6.11
C GLY A 342 4.06 10.28 -4.63
N ALA A 343 2.98 10.99 -4.28
CA ALA A 343 2.76 11.55 -2.96
C ALA A 343 2.77 10.51 -1.82
N GLU A 344 2.40 9.25 -2.09
CA GLU A 344 2.48 8.19 -1.08
C GLU A 344 3.93 7.87 -0.69
N GLY A 345 4.79 7.72 -1.68
CA GLY A 345 6.22 7.50 -1.47
C GLY A 345 6.89 8.68 -0.79
N GLU A 346 6.60 9.90 -1.26
CA GLU A 346 7.13 11.15 -0.71
C GLU A 346 6.81 11.30 0.79
N ARG A 347 5.57 11.01 1.21
CA ARG A 347 5.18 11.03 2.63
C ARG A 347 5.98 10.02 3.46
N LYS A 348 6.23 8.81 2.94
CA LYS A 348 7.03 7.79 3.63
C LYS A 348 8.50 8.18 3.73
N VAL A 349 9.05 8.84 2.70
CA VAL A 349 10.43 9.35 2.71
C VAL A 349 10.57 10.49 3.70
N ALA A 350 9.65 11.45 3.72
CA ALA A 350 9.65 12.55 4.70
C ALA A 350 9.64 12.01 6.14
N ARG A 351 8.86 10.95 6.40
CA ARG A 351 8.85 10.24 7.67
C ARG A 351 10.19 9.57 7.98
N ALA A 352 10.79 8.87 7.01
CA ALA A 352 12.10 8.25 7.15
C ALA A 352 13.18 9.30 7.50
N GLN A 353 13.17 10.44 6.81
CA GLN A 353 14.09 11.56 7.08
C GLN A 353 13.88 12.13 8.47
N GLY A 354 12.63 12.36 8.89
CA GLY A 354 12.33 12.84 10.24
C GLY A 354 12.78 11.88 11.35
N LEU A 355 12.57 10.58 11.15
CA LEU A 355 13.03 9.54 12.07
C LEU A 355 14.56 9.43 12.13
N HIS A 356 15.23 9.57 10.98
CA HIS A 356 16.70 9.57 10.91
C HIS A 356 17.29 10.81 11.58
N ALA A 357 16.73 12.00 11.31
CA ALA A 357 17.16 13.26 11.93
C ALA A 357 17.01 13.23 13.46
N ALA A 358 16.02 12.50 13.98
CA ALA A 358 15.85 12.25 15.40
C ALA A 358 16.74 11.12 15.95
N GLY A 359 17.56 10.51 15.09
CA GLY A 359 18.55 9.49 15.43
C GLY A 359 17.98 8.09 15.63
N PHE A 360 16.77 7.79 15.16
CA PHE A 360 16.11 6.50 15.39
C PHE A 360 16.31 5.47 14.29
N THR A 361 16.50 5.89 13.04
CA THR A 361 16.57 5.01 11.87
C THR A 361 17.88 5.22 11.09
N PRO A 362 18.25 4.29 10.19
CA PRO A 362 19.39 4.46 9.29
C PRO A 362 19.32 5.76 8.47
N GLU A 363 20.47 6.18 7.97
CA GLU A 363 20.60 7.34 7.09
C GLU A 363 19.78 7.17 5.80
N VAL A 364 19.14 8.26 5.37
CA VAL A 364 18.35 8.31 4.13
C VAL A 364 19.15 9.05 3.06
N ALA A 365 19.56 8.36 1.99
CA ALA A 365 20.20 9.00 0.83
C ALA A 365 19.19 9.78 -0.03
N GLY A 366 17.95 9.30 -0.13
CA GLY A 366 16.91 10.00 -0.88
C GLY A 366 15.80 9.09 -1.40
N PHE A 367 15.10 9.60 -2.41
CA PHE A 367 13.97 8.94 -3.06
C PHE A 367 14.14 8.99 -4.57
N CYS A 368 13.99 7.84 -5.23
CA CYS A 368 14.01 7.76 -6.68
C CYS A 368 12.85 6.88 -7.18
N HIS A 369 11.86 7.53 -7.80
CA HIS A 369 10.73 6.90 -8.51
C HIS A 369 10.15 5.66 -7.80
N GLY A 370 9.74 5.84 -6.54
CA GLY A 370 9.13 4.77 -5.75
C GLY A 370 10.04 4.06 -4.76
N PHE A 371 11.37 4.27 -4.84
CA PHE A 371 12.34 3.68 -3.94
C PHE A 371 12.88 4.67 -2.93
N LEU A 372 12.69 4.37 -1.64
CA LEU A 372 13.43 4.96 -0.53
C LEU A 372 14.80 4.29 -0.46
N VAL A 373 15.86 5.09 -0.40
CA VAL A 373 17.24 4.61 -0.34
C VAL A 373 17.83 4.92 1.02
N GLU A 374 18.15 3.88 1.79
CA GLU A 374 18.65 3.97 3.16
C GLU A 374 19.99 3.27 3.31
N ARG A 375 20.81 3.70 4.27
CA ARG A 375 22.07 3.04 4.60
C ARG A 375 21.80 1.62 5.09
N TRP A 376 22.48 0.64 4.50
CA TRP A 376 22.52 -0.70 5.07
C TRP A 376 23.53 -0.74 6.21
N MET A 377 23.07 -1.10 7.41
CA MET A 377 23.87 -1.08 8.62
C MET A 377 24.73 -2.35 8.73
N GLU A 378 25.87 -2.37 8.01
CA GLU A 378 26.83 -3.46 8.10
C GLU A 378 27.36 -3.64 9.53
N GLY A 379 27.45 -4.89 9.99
CA GLY A 379 27.89 -5.23 11.34
C GLY A 379 26.85 -4.96 12.44
N ALA A 380 25.74 -4.29 12.13
CA ALA A 380 24.59 -4.25 13.03
C ALA A 380 23.87 -5.59 13.01
N THR A 381 23.25 -5.94 14.13
CA THR A 381 22.63 -7.26 14.31
C THR A 381 21.25 -7.10 14.93
N PRO A 382 20.26 -7.92 14.53
CA PRO A 382 18.93 -7.89 15.11
C PRO A 382 18.96 -8.01 16.64
N LEU A 383 18.00 -7.34 17.31
CA LEU A 383 17.87 -7.39 18.76
C LEU A 383 17.53 -8.81 19.20
N ALA A 384 18.43 -9.41 19.96
CA ALA A 384 18.23 -10.70 20.59
C ALA A 384 17.76 -10.51 22.04
N PRO A 385 16.92 -11.40 22.59
CA PRO A 385 16.54 -11.38 23.99
C PRO A 385 17.76 -11.34 24.92
N GLY A 386 17.72 -10.50 25.95
CA GLY A 386 18.78 -10.37 26.96
C GLY A 386 20.04 -9.63 26.51
N ARG A 387 20.14 -9.22 25.24
CA ARG A 387 21.30 -8.49 24.73
C ARG A 387 21.43 -7.06 25.26
N VAL A 388 20.29 -6.41 25.49
CA VAL A 388 20.21 -5.04 25.99
C VAL A 388 19.48 -5.07 27.33
N ASP A 389 19.97 -4.29 28.29
CA ASP A 389 19.29 -4.08 29.56
C ASP A 389 17.82 -3.62 29.32
N PRO A 390 16.82 -4.26 29.94
CA PRO A 390 15.42 -3.93 29.70
C PRO A 390 15.03 -2.48 30.00
N LEU A 391 15.67 -1.82 30.99
CA LEU A 391 15.38 -0.42 31.29
C LEU A 391 15.96 0.51 30.23
N ARG A 392 17.20 0.24 29.77
CA ARG A 392 17.80 0.95 28.64
C ARG A 392 17.00 0.78 27.35
N LEU A 393 16.50 -0.43 27.08
CA LEU A 393 15.64 -0.68 25.94
C LEU A 393 14.31 0.08 26.07
N ALA A 394 13.68 0.06 27.24
CA ALA A 394 12.46 0.81 27.51
C ALA A 394 12.63 2.32 27.32
N GLU A 395 13.76 2.89 27.74
CA GLU A 395 14.08 4.30 27.50
C GLU A 395 14.17 4.61 26.01
N ARG A 396 14.93 3.80 25.27
CA ARG A 396 15.12 4.01 23.82
C ARG A 396 13.82 3.86 23.04
N VAL A 397 13.04 2.82 23.33
CA VAL A 397 11.72 2.60 22.72
C VAL A 397 10.75 3.72 23.13
N GLY A 398 10.79 4.17 24.38
CA GLY A 398 9.95 5.28 24.84
C GLY A 398 10.29 6.61 24.16
N ASP A 399 11.57 6.88 23.95
CA ASP A 399 12.00 8.06 23.20
C ASP A 399 11.52 8.00 21.75
N TYR A 400 11.61 6.82 21.13
CA TYR A 400 11.11 6.58 19.77
C TYR A 400 9.60 6.79 19.66
N LEU A 401 8.82 6.11 20.51
CA LEU A 401 7.35 6.20 20.50
C LEU A 401 6.86 7.60 20.87
N GLY A 402 7.49 8.24 21.86
CA GLY A 402 7.19 9.62 22.22
C GLY A 402 7.49 10.60 21.10
N PHE A 403 8.60 10.41 20.36
CA PHE A 403 8.89 11.20 19.16
C PHE A 403 7.85 10.99 18.08
N ARG A 404 7.48 9.74 17.75
CA ARG A 404 6.45 9.46 16.75
C ARG A 404 5.13 10.14 17.09
N ALA A 405 4.71 10.03 18.34
CA ALA A 405 3.44 10.61 18.77
C ALA A 405 3.42 12.14 18.66
N ALA A 406 4.56 12.79 18.88
CA ALA A 406 4.70 14.24 18.75
C ALA A 406 4.87 14.70 17.29
N ALA A 407 5.63 13.96 16.48
CA ALA A 407 6.02 14.35 15.14
C ALA A 407 4.98 13.98 14.06
N PHE A 408 4.20 12.93 14.29
CA PHE A 408 3.28 12.37 13.28
C PHE A 408 1.83 12.25 13.78
N PRO A 409 1.21 13.33 14.30
CA PRO A 409 -0.22 13.32 14.60
C PRO A 409 -1.03 13.13 13.31
N CYS A 410 -2.17 12.44 13.41
CA CYS A 410 -3.07 12.27 12.27
C CYS A 410 -4.52 12.57 12.63
N ALA A 411 -5.32 12.88 11.61
CA ALA A 411 -6.75 13.06 11.77
C ALA A 411 -7.45 11.75 12.21
N HIS A 412 -8.58 11.89 12.89
CA HIS A 412 -9.46 10.75 13.20
C HIS A 412 -9.95 10.06 11.92
N GLY A 413 -10.23 8.75 12.01
CA GLY A 413 -10.74 7.96 10.89
C GLY A 413 -9.67 7.44 9.90
N ARG A 414 -8.38 7.66 10.18
CA ARG A 414 -7.24 7.12 9.41
C ARG A 414 -6.82 5.69 9.83
N GLY A 415 -7.61 5.04 10.67
CA GLY A 415 -7.44 3.65 11.10
C GLY A 415 -8.75 3.12 11.69
N ALA A 416 -8.73 1.86 12.13
CA ALA A 416 -9.88 1.20 12.74
C ALA A 416 -10.41 1.99 13.95
N SER A 417 -11.73 2.11 14.05
CA SER A 417 -12.39 2.53 15.29
C SER A 417 -12.21 1.47 16.38
N LEU A 418 -12.41 1.86 17.64
CA LEU A 418 -12.41 0.88 18.74
C LEU A 418 -13.49 -0.19 18.57
N ASP A 419 -14.64 0.16 17.95
CA ASP A 419 -15.67 -0.81 17.60
C ASP A 419 -15.17 -1.83 16.56
N ALA A 420 -14.49 -1.38 15.51
CA ALA A 420 -13.92 -2.28 14.50
C ALA A 420 -12.81 -3.17 15.08
N LEU A 421 -11.97 -2.62 15.96
CA LEU A 421 -10.97 -3.41 16.71
C LEU A 421 -11.64 -4.41 17.64
N TRP A 422 -12.77 -4.07 18.26
CA TRP A 422 -13.54 -4.99 19.10
C TRP A 422 -14.16 -6.12 18.27
N GLU A 423 -14.76 -5.82 17.13
CA GLU A 423 -15.33 -6.83 16.23
C GLU A 423 -14.26 -7.81 15.77
N MET A 424 -13.10 -7.29 15.37
CA MET A 424 -11.92 -8.06 15.02
C MET A 424 -11.44 -8.94 16.17
N ALA A 425 -11.23 -8.35 17.34
CA ALA A 425 -10.71 -9.06 18.50
C ALA A 425 -11.66 -10.17 18.95
N ARG A 426 -12.96 -9.88 18.96
CA ARG A 426 -14.03 -10.83 19.30
C ARG A 426 -14.07 -12.00 18.32
N HIS A 427 -14.08 -11.73 17.02
CA HIS A 427 -14.09 -12.78 15.99
C HIS A 427 -12.82 -13.64 16.06
N ASN A 428 -11.64 -13.02 16.11
CA ASN A 428 -10.37 -13.75 16.16
C ASN A 428 -10.21 -14.55 17.47
N ALA A 429 -10.70 -14.04 18.61
CA ALA A 429 -10.72 -14.76 19.86
C ALA A 429 -11.69 -15.97 19.82
N ALA A 430 -12.88 -15.81 19.25
CA ALA A 430 -13.84 -16.90 19.09
C ALA A 430 -13.23 -18.04 18.26
N GLU A 431 -12.65 -17.71 17.10
CA GLU A 431 -12.03 -18.69 16.20
C GLU A 431 -10.83 -19.39 16.85
N ALA A 432 -10.01 -18.67 17.64
CA ALA A 432 -8.76 -19.19 18.17
C ALA A 432 -8.85 -19.87 19.54
N LEU A 433 -9.81 -19.45 20.38
CA LEU A 433 -9.94 -19.81 21.81
C LEU A 433 -11.38 -20.20 22.22
N GLY A 434 -12.37 -20.06 21.33
CA GLY A 434 -13.77 -20.39 21.57
C GLY A 434 -14.62 -19.26 22.16
N GLU A 435 -15.93 -19.50 22.24
CA GLU A 435 -16.95 -18.51 22.63
C GLU A 435 -16.76 -17.90 24.02
N ALA A 436 -16.11 -18.60 24.95
CA ALA A 436 -15.80 -18.05 26.27
C ALA A 436 -14.81 -16.87 26.18
N ALA A 437 -13.84 -16.95 25.26
CA ALA A 437 -12.89 -15.86 25.02
C ALA A 437 -13.58 -14.66 24.34
N ALA A 438 -14.50 -14.92 23.41
CA ALA A 438 -15.31 -13.88 22.79
C ALA A 438 -16.14 -13.11 23.84
N ARG A 439 -16.78 -13.81 24.78
CA ARG A 439 -17.51 -13.18 25.89
C ARG A 439 -16.60 -12.35 26.81
N ALA A 440 -15.35 -12.76 27.02
CA ALA A 440 -14.40 -11.95 27.77
C ALA A 440 -14.04 -10.64 27.04
N VAL A 441 -13.93 -10.68 25.70
CA VAL A 441 -13.81 -9.47 24.88
C VAL A 441 -15.06 -8.59 24.95
N ASP A 442 -16.26 -9.20 24.96
CA ASP A 442 -17.54 -8.49 25.10
C ASP A 442 -17.62 -7.67 26.40
N GLY A 443 -16.95 -8.11 27.46
CA GLY A 443 -16.86 -7.39 28.74
C GLY A 443 -16.22 -6.00 28.66
N TRP A 444 -15.51 -5.68 27.57
CA TRP A 444 -14.92 -4.36 27.33
C TRP A 444 -15.83 -3.39 26.58
N ARG A 445 -16.97 -3.87 26.04
CA ARG A 445 -17.82 -3.11 25.11
C ARG A 445 -18.29 -1.77 25.69
N ASP A 446 -18.73 -1.78 26.94
CA ASP A 446 -19.29 -0.60 27.61
C ASP A 446 -18.23 0.46 27.92
N ALA A 447 -16.96 0.08 27.99
CA ALA A 447 -15.84 1.01 28.22
C ALA A 447 -15.37 1.72 26.94
N LEU A 448 -15.62 1.16 25.75
CA LEU A 448 -15.09 1.68 24.49
C LEU A 448 -15.47 3.13 24.20
N PRO A 449 -16.71 3.61 24.45
CA PRO A 449 -17.06 5.02 24.21
C PRO A 449 -16.22 5.99 25.05
N ARG A 450 -15.96 5.66 26.32
CA ARG A 450 -15.11 6.47 27.22
C ARG A 450 -13.68 6.50 26.72
N LEU A 451 -13.13 5.34 26.38
CA LEU A 451 -11.76 5.21 25.86
C LEU A 451 -11.60 5.96 24.54
N GLY A 452 -12.63 5.91 23.69
CA GLY A 452 -12.68 6.57 22.38
C GLY A 452 -12.58 8.10 22.45
N ALA A 453 -13.20 8.72 23.46
CA ALA A 453 -13.21 10.18 23.61
C ALA A 453 -11.81 10.79 23.85
N GLY A 454 -10.88 10.00 24.41
CA GLY A 454 -9.53 10.43 24.74
C GLY A 454 -8.46 10.17 23.67
N LEU A 455 -8.82 9.50 22.57
CA LEU A 455 -7.84 9.08 21.56
C LEU A 455 -7.13 10.27 20.93
N ARG A 456 -5.82 10.10 20.70
CA ARG A 456 -5.01 10.99 19.85
C ARG A 456 -4.34 10.13 18.78
N PRO A 457 -4.99 9.94 17.63
CA PRO A 457 -4.44 9.14 16.55
C PRO A 457 -3.11 9.71 16.06
N VAL A 458 -2.15 8.82 15.84
CA VAL A 458 -0.84 9.11 15.28
C VAL A 458 -0.51 8.06 14.23
N GLU A 459 0.46 8.38 13.37
CA GLU A 459 1.04 7.38 12.48
C GLU A 459 1.95 6.45 13.30
N THR A 460 1.34 5.43 13.90
CA THR A 460 2.01 4.41 14.73
C THR A 460 3.03 3.59 13.92
N ASP A 461 3.95 2.94 14.62
CA ASP A 461 4.92 2.03 14.02
C ASP A 461 4.29 0.70 13.63
N ASN A 462 3.35 0.17 14.42
CA ASN A 462 2.65 -1.10 14.23
C ASN A 462 3.53 -2.36 14.10
N ARG A 463 4.87 -2.26 14.14
CA ARG A 463 5.80 -3.37 13.90
C ARG A 463 7.01 -3.31 14.84
N LEU A 464 6.76 -3.58 16.11
CA LEU A 464 7.74 -3.50 17.19
C LEU A 464 8.53 -4.79 17.44
N HIS A 465 8.42 -5.78 16.56
CA HIS A 465 9.12 -7.06 16.68
C HIS A 465 10.63 -6.88 16.89
N PRO A 466 11.29 -7.75 17.69
CA PRO A 466 12.71 -7.62 18.01
C PRO A 466 13.61 -7.55 16.78
N TRP A 467 13.29 -8.28 15.71
CA TRP A 467 14.09 -8.30 14.49
C TRP A 467 14.04 -6.99 13.68
N GLU A 468 13.13 -6.07 14.01
CA GLU A 468 13.09 -4.73 13.43
C GLU A 468 13.98 -3.74 14.20
N TRP A 469 14.65 -4.17 15.26
CA TRP A 469 15.58 -3.34 16.01
C TRP A 469 17.00 -3.85 15.78
N LEU A 470 17.89 -2.99 15.30
CA LEU A 470 19.29 -3.30 15.08
C LEU A 470 20.13 -2.75 16.22
N VAL A 471 21.03 -3.59 16.76
CA VAL A 471 22.04 -3.20 17.74
C VAL A 471 23.38 -3.10 17.02
N GLN A 472 23.95 -1.90 17.00
CA GLN A 472 25.27 -1.62 16.45
C GLN A 472 26.39 -2.07 17.41
N PRO A 473 27.64 -2.22 16.93
CA PRO A 473 28.77 -2.62 17.77
C PRO A 473 29.04 -1.69 18.98
N ASP A 474 28.74 -0.39 18.84
CA ASP A 474 28.84 0.61 19.91
C ASP A 474 27.66 0.56 20.91
N GLY A 475 26.70 -0.34 20.67
CA GLY A 475 25.48 -0.50 21.44
C GLY A 475 24.35 0.44 21.06
N THR A 476 24.50 1.29 20.03
CA THR A 476 23.40 2.11 19.51
C THR A 476 22.28 1.21 18.98
N ILE A 477 21.02 1.58 19.24
CA ILE A 477 19.84 0.80 18.85
C ILE A 477 19.07 1.61 17.81
N LEU A 478 18.92 1.06 16.61
CA LEU A 478 18.19 1.66 15.49
C LEU A 478 16.94 0.85 15.18
N LYS A 479 15.86 1.52 14.77
CA LYS A 479 14.65 0.90 14.22
C LYS A 479 14.79 0.76 12.71
N THR A 480 14.37 -0.37 12.17
CA THR A 480 14.17 -0.60 10.73
C THR A 480 12.70 -0.76 10.42
N ASP A 481 12.36 -0.64 9.13
CA ASP A 481 11.01 -0.87 8.62
C ASP A 481 9.94 -0.01 9.32
N ALA A 482 10.28 1.25 9.61
CA ALA A 482 9.52 2.13 10.50
C ALA A 482 8.45 3.00 9.81
N VAL A 483 8.34 2.93 8.48
CA VAL A 483 7.75 4.04 7.72
C VAL A 483 6.27 3.85 7.39
N ASP A 484 5.73 2.64 7.25
CA ASP A 484 4.44 2.48 6.54
C ASP A 484 3.40 1.53 7.16
N HIS A 485 3.64 0.90 8.30
CA HIS A 485 2.70 -0.11 8.82
C HIS A 485 1.40 0.44 9.44
N HIS A 486 1.32 1.74 9.79
CA HIS A 486 0.04 2.41 10.08
C HIS A 486 -0.85 2.61 8.85
N ALA A 487 -0.31 2.32 7.65
CA ALA A 487 -1.02 2.41 6.39
C ALA A 487 -0.81 1.11 5.58
N ALA A 488 -0.60 -0.01 6.27
CA ALA A 488 -0.51 -1.31 5.63
C ALA A 488 -1.88 -1.74 5.07
N HIS A 489 -1.87 -2.79 4.24
CA HIS A 489 -3.08 -3.41 3.72
C HIS A 489 -3.71 -4.34 4.78
N ASP A 490 -4.07 -3.75 5.91
CA ASP A 490 -4.75 -4.39 7.03
C ASP A 490 -5.78 -3.43 7.67
N LEU A 491 -6.50 -3.94 8.66
CA LEU A 491 -7.57 -3.22 9.33
C LEU A 491 -7.08 -2.06 10.22
N VAL A 492 -5.90 -2.20 10.84
CA VAL A 492 -5.54 -1.42 12.03
C VAL A 492 -5.39 0.06 11.72
N GLY A 493 -4.58 0.38 10.72
CA GLY A 493 -4.31 1.76 10.34
C GLY A 493 -3.62 2.60 11.43
N CYS A 494 -3.86 3.92 11.42
CA CYS A 494 -3.36 4.85 12.45
C CYS A 494 -4.15 4.71 13.77
N GLN A 495 -3.45 4.69 14.90
CA GLN A 495 -4.02 4.47 16.23
C GLN A 495 -3.49 5.48 17.26
N ASP A 496 -4.04 5.49 18.48
CA ASP A 496 -3.37 6.16 19.60
C ASP A 496 -2.02 5.46 19.89
N ILE A 497 -1.03 6.20 20.38
CA ILE A 497 0.30 5.63 20.71
C ILE A 497 0.21 4.47 21.72
N ALA A 498 -0.88 4.37 22.48
CA ALA A 498 -1.20 3.20 23.29
C ALA A 498 -1.17 1.86 22.53
N TRP A 499 -1.43 1.86 21.21
CA TRP A 499 -1.29 0.67 20.36
C TRP A 499 0.17 0.18 20.30
N ASP A 500 1.11 1.09 20.07
CA ASP A 500 2.53 0.75 20.07
C ASP A 500 3.06 0.46 21.48
N LEU A 501 2.48 1.05 22.53
CA LEU A 501 2.79 0.65 23.91
C LEU A 501 2.38 -0.80 24.19
N ALA A 502 1.21 -1.22 23.70
CA ALA A 502 0.76 -2.62 23.76
C ALA A 502 1.68 -3.54 22.95
N GLY A 503 2.07 -3.12 21.73
CA GLY A 503 3.04 -3.84 20.91
C GLY A 503 4.40 -3.98 21.60
N ALA A 504 4.91 -2.94 22.27
CA ALA A 504 6.17 -3.00 22.99
C ALA A 504 6.14 -3.99 24.17
N ALA A 505 5.00 -4.09 24.86
CA ALA A 505 4.81 -5.06 25.94
C ALA A 505 4.83 -6.50 25.40
N ILE A 506 4.15 -6.76 24.28
CA ILE A 506 3.99 -8.10 23.70
C ILE A 506 5.23 -8.55 22.92
N GLU A 507 5.82 -7.67 22.12
CA GLU A 507 6.91 -7.99 21.19
C GLU A 507 8.29 -7.91 21.82
N LEU A 508 8.52 -6.91 22.67
CA LEU A 508 9.82 -6.66 23.29
C LEU A 508 9.86 -7.09 24.76
N GLY A 509 8.74 -7.57 25.31
CA GLY A 509 8.63 -7.98 26.71
C GLY A 509 8.82 -6.83 27.70
N LEU A 510 8.53 -5.58 27.28
CA LEU A 510 8.70 -4.39 28.12
C LEU A 510 7.54 -4.26 29.13
N VAL A 511 7.55 -5.15 30.12
CA VAL A 511 6.58 -5.24 31.23
C VAL A 511 7.22 -4.87 32.57
N GLY A 512 6.45 -4.84 33.66
CA GLY A 512 6.96 -4.55 35.00
C GLY A 512 7.65 -3.18 35.09
N ALA A 513 8.86 -3.14 35.67
CA ALA A 513 9.66 -1.93 35.80
C ALA A 513 10.04 -1.31 34.44
N ALA A 514 10.35 -2.14 33.43
CA ALA A 514 10.64 -1.68 32.08
C ALA A 514 9.41 -1.06 31.42
N GLY A 515 8.24 -1.69 31.57
CA GLY A 515 6.97 -1.13 31.08
C GLY A 515 6.59 0.19 31.75
N GLN A 516 6.83 0.32 33.07
CA GLN A 516 6.64 1.59 33.78
C GLN A 516 7.59 2.68 33.27
N ARG A 517 8.88 2.34 33.05
CA ARG A 517 9.87 3.26 32.49
C ARG A 517 9.48 3.72 31.09
N LEU A 518 9.07 2.79 30.23
CA LEU A 518 8.58 3.07 28.88
C LEU A 518 7.44 4.09 28.89
N ARG A 519 6.39 3.83 29.67
CA ARG A 519 5.24 4.73 29.80
C ARG A 519 5.63 6.11 30.31
N ALA A 520 6.47 6.18 31.35
CA ALA A 520 6.94 7.46 31.89
C ALA A 520 7.74 8.28 30.87
N VAL A 521 8.57 7.64 30.05
CA VAL A 521 9.33 8.32 28.98
C VAL A 521 8.39 8.85 27.89
N VAL A 522 7.42 8.04 27.44
CA VAL A 522 6.41 8.48 26.47
C VAL A 522 5.59 9.63 27.03
N ALA A 523 5.07 9.49 28.25
CA ALA A 523 4.24 10.49 28.90
C ALA A 523 4.93 11.84 29.02
N ARG A 524 6.21 11.84 29.42
CA ARG A 524 7.04 13.05 29.47
C ARG A 524 7.19 13.72 28.11
N ARG A 525 7.32 12.96 27.02
CA ARG A 525 7.48 13.52 25.66
C ARG A 525 6.18 14.09 25.10
N ILE A 526 5.05 13.43 25.36
CA ILE A 526 3.74 13.86 24.82
C ILE A 526 2.97 14.78 25.77
N GLY A 527 3.47 15.01 26.99
CA GLY A 527 2.86 15.91 27.98
C GLY A 527 1.59 15.36 28.64
N ARG A 528 1.33 14.05 28.55
CA ARG A 528 0.17 13.38 29.16
C ARG A 528 0.46 11.92 29.47
N GLU A 529 -0.16 11.39 30.51
CA GLU A 529 -0.13 9.95 30.79
C GLU A 529 -1.04 9.19 29.82
N PRO A 530 -0.55 8.12 29.16
CA PRO A 530 -1.41 7.19 28.44
C PRO A 530 -2.43 6.51 29.36
N ASP A 531 -3.68 6.38 28.94
CA ASP A 531 -4.74 5.72 29.72
C ASP A 531 -4.39 4.22 29.91
N PRO A 532 -4.22 3.74 31.16
CA PRO A 532 -3.91 2.34 31.44
C PRO A 532 -4.97 1.35 30.96
N ASP A 533 -6.25 1.72 31.00
CA ASP A 533 -7.34 0.87 30.52
C ASP A 533 -7.32 0.77 29.00
N LEU A 534 -6.97 1.87 28.31
CA LEU A 534 -6.78 1.85 26.87
C LEU A 534 -5.65 0.91 26.48
N ILE A 535 -4.49 0.98 27.17
CA ILE A 535 -3.38 0.05 26.91
C ILE A 535 -3.82 -1.39 27.16
N ALA A 536 -4.51 -1.66 28.28
CA ALA A 536 -4.96 -3.00 28.62
C ALA A 536 -5.92 -3.57 27.56
N TRP A 537 -6.85 -2.76 27.05
CA TRP A 537 -7.71 -3.10 25.93
C TRP A 537 -6.91 -3.35 24.64
N LEU A 538 -6.00 -2.45 24.29
CA LEU A 538 -5.24 -2.56 23.05
C LEU A 538 -4.25 -3.74 23.07
N GLU A 539 -3.78 -4.20 24.21
CA GLU A 539 -3.02 -5.47 24.31
C GLU A 539 -3.85 -6.68 23.89
N ILE A 540 -5.16 -6.71 24.22
CA ILE A 540 -6.09 -7.75 23.77
C ILE A 540 -6.27 -7.66 22.25
N ALA A 541 -6.60 -6.46 21.75
CA ALA A 541 -6.82 -6.24 20.33
C ALA A 541 -5.56 -6.53 19.49
N TYR A 542 -4.39 -6.07 19.93
CA TYR A 542 -3.10 -6.32 19.29
C TYR A 542 -2.81 -7.82 19.19
N ALA A 543 -2.93 -8.56 20.30
CA ALA A 543 -2.69 -10.01 20.30
C ALA A 543 -3.67 -10.76 19.38
N ALA A 544 -4.94 -10.37 19.39
CA ALA A 544 -5.96 -10.96 18.52
C ALA A 544 -5.72 -10.65 17.03
N PHE A 545 -5.27 -9.43 16.71
CA PHE A 545 -4.89 -9.03 15.36
C PHE A 545 -3.69 -9.84 14.86
N GLN A 546 -2.60 -9.86 15.62
CA GLN A 546 -1.38 -10.57 15.21
C GLN A 546 -1.59 -12.08 15.08
N LEU A 547 -2.43 -12.67 15.93
CA LEU A 547 -2.86 -14.06 15.79
C LEU A 547 -3.55 -14.29 14.45
N GLY A 548 -4.51 -13.42 14.10
CA GLY A 548 -5.18 -13.45 12.80
C GLY A 548 -4.23 -13.28 11.62
N ALA A 549 -3.34 -12.29 11.70
CA ALA A 549 -2.40 -11.97 10.63
C ALA A 549 -1.43 -13.14 10.38
N ALA A 550 -0.85 -13.72 11.43
CA ALA A 550 0.02 -14.88 11.33
C ALA A 550 -0.71 -16.12 10.79
N THR A 551 -1.96 -16.34 11.21
CA THR A 551 -2.80 -17.45 10.71
C THR A 551 -3.05 -17.31 9.20
N MET A 552 -3.42 -16.11 8.75
CA MET A 552 -3.69 -15.84 7.33
C MET A 552 -2.41 -15.94 6.48
N ALA A 553 -1.29 -15.41 6.97
CA ALA A 553 0.00 -15.57 6.31
C ALA A 553 0.37 -17.06 6.19
N GLY A 554 0.11 -17.86 7.23
CA GLY A 554 0.39 -19.30 7.26
C GLY A 554 -0.35 -20.06 6.17
N HIS A 555 -1.59 -19.69 5.83
CA HIS A 555 -2.37 -20.36 4.78
C HIS A 555 -1.73 -20.29 3.38
N SER A 556 -1.05 -19.19 3.08
CA SER A 556 -0.39 -18.94 1.79
C SER A 556 1.11 -19.23 1.80
N ALA A 557 1.66 -19.63 2.96
CA ALA A 557 3.08 -19.86 3.14
C ALA A 557 3.51 -21.29 2.76
N GLU A 558 4.75 -21.39 2.27
CA GLU A 558 5.48 -22.64 2.08
C GLU A 558 5.68 -23.38 3.42
N PRO A 559 5.89 -24.71 3.42
CA PRO A 559 5.91 -25.52 4.65
C PRO A 559 6.86 -25.03 5.75
N GLU A 560 8.09 -24.63 5.40
CA GLU A 560 9.06 -24.12 6.38
C GLU A 560 8.65 -22.79 7.01
N GLU A 561 8.05 -21.90 6.21
CA GLU A 561 7.60 -20.59 6.69
C GLU A 561 6.31 -20.74 7.50
N ARG A 562 5.41 -21.63 7.08
CA ARG A 562 4.21 -22.01 7.82
C ARG A 562 4.53 -22.48 9.23
N ALA A 563 5.55 -23.33 9.40
CA ALA A 563 5.96 -23.79 10.72
C ALA A 563 6.40 -22.65 11.66
N ARG A 564 7.08 -21.62 11.13
CA ARG A 564 7.46 -20.41 11.90
C ARG A 564 6.23 -19.58 12.27
N LEU A 565 5.33 -19.39 11.32
CA LEU A 565 4.07 -18.65 11.53
C LEU A 565 3.15 -19.36 12.53
N ASP A 566 3.07 -20.70 12.51
CA ASP A 566 2.33 -21.50 13.49
C ASP A 566 2.90 -21.32 14.91
N GLY A 567 4.23 -21.17 15.01
CA GLY A 567 4.91 -20.79 16.25
C GLY A 567 4.42 -19.45 16.80
N GLU A 568 4.31 -18.43 15.95
CA GLU A 568 3.75 -17.12 16.31
C GLU A 568 2.27 -17.19 16.66
N VAL A 569 1.46 -17.92 15.89
CA VAL A 569 0.04 -18.16 16.23
C VAL A 569 -0.06 -18.76 17.64
N GLY A 570 0.78 -19.74 17.96
CA GLY A 570 0.88 -20.31 19.30
C GLY A 570 1.26 -19.29 20.37
N ARG A 571 2.23 -18.40 20.08
CA ARG A 571 2.66 -17.32 20.99
C ARG A 571 1.54 -16.33 21.26
N TYR A 572 0.92 -15.77 20.22
CA TYR A 572 -0.17 -14.80 20.36
C TYR A 572 -1.41 -15.42 21.00
N ARG A 573 -1.72 -16.68 20.73
CA ARG A 573 -2.81 -17.41 21.40
C ARG A 573 -2.60 -17.44 22.92
N ARG A 574 -1.37 -17.70 23.39
CA ARG A 574 -1.05 -17.68 24.82
C ARG A 574 -1.15 -16.27 25.42
N HIS A 575 -0.65 -15.24 24.73
CA HIS A 575 -0.77 -13.85 25.18
C HIS A 575 -2.25 -13.44 25.31
N LEU A 576 -3.05 -13.68 24.28
CA LEU A 576 -4.47 -13.36 24.27
C LEU A 576 -5.20 -14.07 25.42
N ALA A 577 -4.98 -15.38 25.59
CA ALA A 577 -5.59 -16.14 26.68
C ALA A 577 -5.16 -15.65 28.07
N ALA A 578 -3.89 -15.27 28.25
CA ALA A 578 -3.39 -14.74 29.52
C ALA A 578 -4.02 -13.38 29.84
N ARG A 579 -4.09 -12.46 28.86
CA ARG A 579 -4.67 -11.13 29.04
C ARG A 579 -6.16 -11.17 29.35
N LEU A 580 -6.93 -11.99 28.62
CA LEU A 580 -8.37 -12.15 28.85
C LEU A 580 -8.73 -12.71 30.25
N ARG A 581 -7.79 -13.34 30.96
CA ARG A 581 -8.02 -13.84 32.34
C ARG A 581 -7.84 -12.78 33.41
N VAL A 582 -7.02 -11.75 33.15
CA VAL A 582 -6.54 -10.82 34.17
C VAL A 582 -6.96 -9.37 33.89
N ALA A 583 -7.35 -9.06 32.66
CA ALA A 583 -7.71 -7.72 32.24
C ALA A 583 -9.24 -7.53 32.31
N SER A 584 -9.66 -6.53 33.05
CA SER A 584 -11.04 -6.03 33.12
C SER A 584 -11.01 -4.50 33.03
N PRO A 585 -12.02 -3.85 32.45
CA PRO A 585 -12.13 -2.40 32.51
C PRO A 585 -12.26 -1.95 33.97
N SER A 586 -11.61 -0.84 34.32
CA SER A 586 -11.66 -0.23 35.66
C SER A 586 -13.02 0.39 35.97
#